data_AF-A0A9W9TDW1-F1
#
_entry.id   AF-A0A9W9TDW1-F1
#
_cell.length_a   1.000
_cell.length_b   1.000
_cell.length_c   1.000
_cell.angle_alpha   90.00
_cell.angle_beta   90.00
_cell.angle_gamma   90.00
#
_symmetry.space_group_name_H-M   'P 1'
#
loop_
_entity.id
_entity.type
_entity.pdbx_description
1 polymer ?
#
loop_
_entity_poly.entity_id
_entity_poly.type
_entity_poly.pdbx_seq_one_letter_code
_entity_poly.pdbx_strand_id
1 'polypeptide(L)'
;MEKERLVTLPATANVLAAVETFGGGVHRVVVTKESNDNEVVGIFSQFRLVKFLWENGRSFPAIDELYPQALNALRLGSHDVISINGDKPLSEALQAMESEGITSLVVVDNHMNVIGNISTTDVKLLTRSSSLPLLQNTCTHFISVILSTRGLIEGQDSFPVFHVNPSSTLAHTVAKLVATRSHRLWVTDPLSPQSSGPPTPSASTVHVPLATPNSGPTLPNTAVSPPPSPLPPATTTVQLPDHAMPHLPTLPQPFTGNGPLSHSGGITPPLAPSIPASSLPGARLSGRLVGVVSLTDILNLHARATGLSPADPAESRRRRRSSSSSMQFRRSGEAGREMFSRGGM
;
A
#
# COMPACT_ATOMS: atom_id res chain seq x y z
N MET A 1 27.89 -0.65 -3.85
CA MET A 1 26.77 -1.61 -3.72
C MET A 1 27.39 -2.96 -3.34
N GLU A 2 27.47 -3.30 -2.06
CA GLU A 2 27.89 -4.65 -1.68
C GLU A 2 26.84 -5.65 -2.18
N LYS A 3 27.29 -6.61 -2.98
CA LYS A 3 26.45 -7.57 -3.70
C LYS A 3 25.84 -8.52 -2.67
N GLU A 4 24.51 -8.54 -2.56
CA GLU A 4 23.77 -9.55 -1.79
C GLU A 4 24.38 -10.92 -2.15
N ARG A 5 24.87 -11.65 -1.13
CA ARG A 5 25.64 -12.89 -1.36
C ARG A 5 24.75 -13.83 -2.16
N LEU A 6 25.26 -14.34 -3.28
CA LEU A 6 24.57 -15.35 -4.05
C LEU A 6 24.40 -16.59 -3.17
N VAL A 7 23.17 -16.98 -2.89
CA VAL A 7 22.86 -18.19 -2.13
C VAL A 7 22.34 -19.24 -3.09
N THR A 8 22.94 -20.44 -3.03
CA THR A 8 22.54 -21.60 -3.83
C THR A 8 21.91 -22.66 -2.94
N LEU A 9 21.01 -23.46 -3.51
CA LEU A 9 20.50 -24.69 -2.91
C LEU A 9 20.54 -25.81 -3.97
N PRO A 10 20.96 -27.03 -3.62
CA PRO A 10 20.87 -28.16 -4.55
C PRO A 10 19.41 -28.49 -4.85
N ALA A 11 19.13 -29.01 -6.06
CA ALA A 11 17.78 -29.38 -6.48
C ALA A 11 17.14 -30.50 -5.62
N THR A 12 17.96 -31.27 -4.91
CA THR A 12 17.55 -32.31 -3.95
C THR A 12 17.29 -31.75 -2.54
N ALA A 13 17.55 -30.47 -2.29
CA ALA A 13 17.28 -29.84 -1.00
C ALA A 13 15.79 -29.89 -0.65
N ASN A 14 15.49 -30.18 0.61
CA ASN A 14 14.13 -30.18 1.09
C ASN A 14 13.55 -28.75 1.20
N VAL A 15 12.22 -28.66 1.23
CA VAL A 15 11.51 -27.36 1.36
C VAL A 15 11.86 -26.66 2.68
N LEU A 16 12.19 -27.42 3.74
CA LEU A 16 12.55 -26.89 5.04
C LEU A 16 13.84 -26.03 4.99
N ALA A 17 14.84 -26.44 4.21
CA ALA A 17 16.06 -25.66 3.98
C ALA A 17 15.75 -24.32 3.28
N ALA A 18 14.79 -24.32 2.35
CA ALA A 18 14.33 -23.09 1.73
C ALA A 18 13.56 -22.19 2.71
N VAL A 19 12.73 -22.76 3.59
CA VAL A 19 12.03 -22.03 4.65
C VAL A 19 13.03 -21.34 5.59
N GLU A 20 14.08 -22.05 6.02
CA GLU A 20 15.15 -21.50 6.86
C GLU A 20 15.93 -20.38 6.16
N THR A 21 16.40 -20.65 4.95
CA THR A 21 17.20 -19.71 4.14
C THR A 21 16.44 -18.40 3.89
N PHE A 22 15.17 -18.52 3.50
CA PHE A 22 14.33 -17.36 3.24
C PHE A 22 13.85 -16.67 4.52
N GLY A 23 13.63 -17.42 5.60
CA GLY A 23 13.33 -16.88 6.93
C GLY A 23 14.46 -15.99 7.48
N GLY A 24 15.72 -16.26 7.09
CA GLY A 24 16.88 -15.40 7.37
C GLY A 24 16.96 -14.11 6.54
N GLY A 25 16.03 -13.91 5.60
CA GLY A 25 15.90 -12.68 4.83
C GLY A 25 16.52 -12.70 3.44
N VAL A 26 17.00 -13.85 2.96
CA VAL A 26 17.37 -14.04 1.55
C VAL A 26 16.11 -13.95 0.69
N HIS A 27 16.11 -13.16 -0.38
CA HIS A 27 14.91 -13.01 -1.23
C HIS A 27 14.77 -14.09 -2.30
N ARG A 28 15.91 -14.55 -2.83
CA ARG A 28 16.00 -15.51 -3.94
C ARG A 28 17.21 -16.41 -3.75
N VAL A 29 17.06 -17.68 -4.10
CA VAL A 29 18.15 -18.65 -4.17
C VAL A 29 18.26 -19.20 -5.58
N VAL A 30 19.48 -19.51 -6.00
CA VAL A 30 19.75 -20.21 -7.25
C VAL A 30 19.71 -21.70 -6.97
N VAL A 31 18.90 -22.44 -7.72
CA VAL A 31 18.81 -23.90 -7.59
C VAL A 31 19.83 -24.52 -8.54
N THR A 32 20.76 -25.31 -8.00
CA THR A 32 21.81 -25.99 -8.76
C THR A 32 21.55 -27.49 -8.86
N LYS A 33 22.06 -28.12 -9.91
CA LYS A 33 21.93 -29.57 -10.09
C LYS A 33 22.91 -30.29 -9.17
N GLU A 34 22.47 -31.37 -8.54
CA GLU A 34 23.29 -32.12 -7.57
C GLU A 34 24.61 -32.66 -8.16
N SER A 35 24.60 -33.03 -9.45
CA SER A 35 25.79 -33.53 -10.14
C SER A 35 26.81 -32.44 -10.52
N ASN A 36 26.40 -31.17 -10.55
CA ASN A 36 27.24 -30.06 -10.98
C ASN A 36 26.70 -28.72 -10.47
N ASP A 37 27.38 -28.14 -9.47
CA ASP A 37 27.01 -26.86 -8.87
C ASP A 37 27.06 -25.65 -9.83
N ASN A 38 27.76 -25.77 -10.97
CA ASN A 38 27.74 -24.74 -12.00
C ASN A 38 26.53 -24.83 -12.94
N GLU A 39 25.77 -25.93 -12.91
CA GLU A 39 24.56 -26.08 -13.71
C GLU A 39 23.34 -25.56 -12.95
N VAL A 40 22.86 -24.39 -13.37
CA VAL A 40 21.68 -23.75 -12.77
C VAL A 40 20.40 -24.36 -13.34
N VAL A 41 19.57 -24.90 -12.46
CA VAL A 41 18.23 -25.41 -12.79
C VAL A 41 17.21 -24.27 -12.84
N GLY A 42 17.32 -23.30 -11.92
CA GLY A 42 16.42 -22.16 -11.90
C GLY A 42 16.58 -21.23 -10.70
N ILE A 43 15.62 -20.32 -10.53
CA ILE A 43 15.56 -19.38 -9.40
C ILE A 43 14.33 -19.67 -8.56
N PHE A 44 14.54 -19.87 -7.27
CA PHE A 44 13.48 -20.01 -6.28
C PHE A 44 13.39 -18.75 -5.42
N SER A 45 12.17 -18.31 -5.10
CA SER A 45 11.92 -17.02 -4.45
C SER A 45 10.97 -17.16 -3.27
N GLN A 46 11.06 -16.26 -2.29
CA GLN A 46 10.15 -16.20 -1.14
C GLN A 46 8.67 -16.29 -1.54
N PHE A 47 8.25 -15.51 -2.55
CA PHE A 47 6.85 -15.50 -3.00
C PHE A 47 6.38 -16.88 -3.46
N ARG A 48 7.22 -17.60 -4.23
CA ARG A 48 6.89 -18.95 -4.69
C ARG A 48 6.74 -19.93 -3.53
N LEU A 49 7.61 -19.84 -2.52
CA LEU A 49 7.49 -20.69 -1.32
C LEU A 49 6.23 -20.37 -0.53
N VAL A 50 5.96 -19.09 -0.24
CA VAL A 50 4.73 -18.69 0.47
C VAL A 50 3.48 -19.12 -0.29
N LYS A 51 3.45 -18.92 -1.61
CA LYS A 51 2.35 -19.38 -2.46
C LYS A 51 2.18 -20.91 -2.38
N PHE A 52 3.27 -21.68 -2.49
CA PHE A 52 3.24 -23.14 -2.39
C PHE A 52 2.69 -23.61 -1.03
N LEU A 53 3.18 -23.04 0.08
CA LEU A 53 2.71 -23.38 1.43
C LEU A 53 1.23 -23.02 1.63
N TRP A 54 0.79 -21.89 1.08
CA TRP A 54 -0.61 -21.45 1.10
C TRP A 54 -1.53 -22.40 0.32
N GLU A 55 -1.16 -22.76 -0.91
CA GLU A 55 -1.96 -23.64 -1.78
C GLU A 55 -1.99 -25.10 -1.26
N ASN A 56 -1.01 -25.49 -0.44
CA ASN A 56 -0.88 -26.85 0.09
C ASN A 56 -0.99 -26.89 1.62
N GLY A 57 -1.71 -25.95 2.25
CA GLY A 57 -1.76 -25.80 3.71
C GLY A 57 -2.12 -27.08 4.49
N ARG A 58 -3.00 -27.93 3.93
CA ARG A 58 -3.37 -29.23 4.52
C ARG A 58 -2.18 -30.18 4.74
N SER A 59 -1.11 -30.03 3.96
CA SER A 59 0.11 -30.82 4.08
C SER A 59 1.07 -30.30 5.16
N PHE A 60 0.77 -29.14 5.78
CA PHE A 60 1.63 -28.49 6.77
C PHE A 60 0.83 -28.09 8.03
N PRO A 61 0.41 -29.05 8.89
CA PRO A 61 -0.45 -28.77 10.04
C PRO A 61 0.10 -27.69 11.00
N ALA A 62 1.41 -27.71 11.28
CA ALA A 62 2.07 -26.71 12.13
C ALA A 62 1.97 -25.27 11.59
N ILE A 63 1.85 -25.12 10.26
CA ILE A 63 1.62 -23.80 9.62
C ILE A 63 0.12 -23.49 9.61
N ASP A 64 -0.72 -24.49 9.34
CA ASP A 64 -2.17 -24.34 9.28
C ASP A 64 -2.78 -23.84 10.62
N GLU A 65 -2.25 -24.31 11.74
CA GLU A 65 -2.65 -23.86 13.09
C GLU A 65 -2.37 -22.36 13.36
N LEU A 66 -1.47 -21.74 12.60
CA LEU A 66 -1.18 -20.31 12.72
C LEU A 66 -2.20 -19.44 11.99
N TYR A 67 -2.83 -19.96 10.92
CA TYR A 67 -3.66 -19.18 10.02
C TYR A 67 -4.84 -18.46 10.68
N PRO A 68 -5.55 -19.05 11.66
CA PRO A 68 -6.65 -18.38 12.35
C PRO A 68 -6.19 -17.24 13.29
N GLN A 69 -4.91 -17.19 13.67
CA GLN A 69 -4.41 -16.25 14.67
C GLN A 69 -4.26 -14.83 14.10
N ALA A 70 -4.53 -13.84 14.94
CA ALA A 70 -4.38 -12.43 14.58
C ALA A 70 -2.91 -11.99 14.53
N LEU A 71 -2.59 -11.03 13.65
CA LEU A 71 -1.21 -10.54 13.46
C LEU A 71 -0.59 -10.00 14.77
N ASN A 72 -1.37 -9.29 15.57
CA ASN A 72 -0.91 -8.76 16.87
C ASN A 72 -0.60 -9.87 17.88
N ALA A 73 -1.36 -10.97 17.89
CA ALA A 73 -1.12 -12.12 18.75
C ALA A 73 0.16 -12.87 18.32
N LEU A 74 0.40 -12.97 17.02
CA LEU A 74 1.61 -13.55 16.44
C LEU A 74 2.84 -12.64 16.55
N ARG A 75 2.66 -11.40 17.02
CA ARG A 75 3.69 -10.34 17.06
C ARG A 75 4.41 -10.21 15.72
N LEU A 76 3.64 -10.28 14.63
CA LEU A 76 4.17 -10.31 13.28
C LEU A 76 4.29 -8.91 12.68
N GLY A 77 5.46 -8.64 12.10
CA GLY A 77 5.74 -7.39 11.39
C GLY A 77 6.69 -6.46 12.14
N SER A 78 7.05 -5.35 11.49
CA SER A 78 7.89 -4.31 12.07
C SER A 78 7.12 -3.00 12.19
N HIS A 79 7.37 -2.27 13.27
CA HIS A 79 6.83 -0.92 13.49
C HIS A 79 7.72 0.18 12.90
N ASP A 80 8.97 -0.15 12.52
CA ASP A 80 9.91 0.81 11.95
C ASP A 80 9.78 0.86 10.42
N VAL A 81 8.73 1.55 9.98
CA VAL A 81 8.36 1.68 8.57
C VAL A 81 8.88 3.00 8.02
N ILE A 82 9.65 2.89 6.93
CA ILE A 82 10.11 4.04 6.17
C ILE A 82 8.98 4.45 5.23
N SER A 83 8.52 5.69 5.38
CA SER A 83 7.45 6.28 4.59
C SER A 83 7.91 7.57 3.92
N ILE A 84 7.19 7.97 2.88
CA ILE A 84 7.32 9.30 2.28
C ILE A 84 5.95 9.95 2.15
N ASN A 85 5.91 11.27 2.36
CA ASN A 85 4.69 12.02 2.11
C ASN A 85 4.41 12.11 0.60
N GLY A 86 3.14 11.98 0.21
CA GLY A 86 2.70 11.98 -1.18
C GLY A 86 3.06 13.23 -1.98
N ASP A 87 3.20 14.37 -1.32
CA ASP A 87 3.51 15.65 -1.95
C ASP A 87 5.01 15.82 -2.25
N LYS A 88 5.86 14.91 -1.76
CA LYS A 88 7.30 14.93 -2.04
C LYS A 88 7.61 14.48 -3.47
N PRO A 89 8.70 14.99 -4.08
CA PRO A 89 9.18 14.53 -5.38
C PRO A 89 9.48 13.04 -5.40
N LEU A 90 9.20 12.38 -6.53
CA LEU A 90 9.51 10.97 -6.75
C LEU A 90 11.01 10.67 -6.60
N SER A 91 11.88 11.60 -6.98
CA SER A 91 13.32 11.51 -6.77
C SER A 91 13.71 11.30 -5.30
N GLU A 92 13.05 11.98 -4.35
CA GLU A 92 13.27 11.77 -2.91
C GLU A 92 12.84 10.34 -2.49
N ALA A 93 11.73 9.83 -3.04
CA ALA A 93 11.29 8.45 -2.78
C ALA A 93 12.31 7.41 -3.27
N LEU A 94 12.82 7.59 -4.50
CA LEU A 94 13.82 6.67 -5.06
C LEU A 94 15.13 6.73 -4.29
N GLN A 95 15.55 7.93 -3.88
CA GLN A 95 16.73 8.10 -3.04
C GLN A 95 16.55 7.42 -1.68
N ALA A 96 15.39 7.57 -1.04
CA ALA A 96 15.07 6.87 0.21
C ALA A 96 15.06 5.34 0.03
N MET A 97 14.53 4.84 -1.08
CA MET A 97 14.57 3.41 -1.40
C MET A 97 16.00 2.88 -1.56
N GLU A 98 16.86 3.65 -2.22
CA GLU A 98 18.27 3.31 -2.42
C GLU A 98 19.08 3.39 -1.12
N SER A 99 18.99 4.50 -0.38
CA SER A 99 19.76 4.73 0.85
C SER A 99 19.40 3.72 1.94
N GLU A 100 18.14 3.30 1.99
CA GLU A 100 17.65 2.35 2.99
C GLU A 100 17.72 0.89 2.50
N GLY A 101 18.09 0.67 1.23
CA GLY A 101 18.15 -0.66 0.63
C GLY A 101 16.80 -1.38 0.61
N ILE A 102 15.69 -0.63 0.48
CA ILE A 102 14.33 -1.17 0.50
C ILE A 102 13.74 -1.27 -0.91
N THR A 103 13.04 -2.38 -1.19
CA THR A 103 12.45 -2.65 -2.52
C THR A 103 11.08 -2.02 -2.74
N SER A 104 10.53 -1.36 -1.72
CA SER A 104 9.23 -0.70 -1.77
C SER A 104 9.06 0.19 -0.55
N LEU A 105 8.45 1.35 -0.79
CA LEU A 105 8.24 2.45 0.12
C LEU A 105 6.74 2.75 0.20
N VAL A 106 6.22 2.96 1.41
CA VAL A 106 4.82 3.37 1.60
C VAL A 106 4.71 4.88 1.38
N VAL A 107 3.64 5.29 0.71
CA VAL A 107 3.33 6.70 0.50
C VAL A 107 2.15 7.07 1.39
N VAL A 108 2.30 8.15 2.15
CA VAL A 108 1.33 8.61 3.15
C VAL A 108 0.90 10.05 2.92
N ASP A 109 -0.24 10.45 3.47
CA ASP A 109 -0.65 11.85 3.56
C ASP A 109 -0.05 12.56 4.79
N ASN A 110 -0.45 13.81 5.04
CA ASN A 110 -0.02 14.60 6.20
C ASN A 110 -0.52 14.05 7.56
N HIS A 111 -1.51 13.16 7.55
CA HIS A 111 -2.07 12.52 8.74
C HIS A 111 -1.49 11.11 8.98
N MET A 112 -0.47 10.70 8.21
CA MET A 112 0.12 9.36 8.20
C MET A 112 -0.84 8.26 7.74
N ASN A 113 -1.92 8.60 7.02
CA ASN A 113 -2.75 7.61 6.35
C ASN A 113 -2.03 7.09 5.11
N VAL A 114 -2.10 5.78 4.88
CA VAL A 114 -1.53 5.19 3.66
C VAL A 114 -2.38 5.59 2.46
N ILE A 115 -1.75 6.15 1.43
CA ILE A 115 -2.42 6.52 0.17
C ILE A 115 -1.90 5.70 -1.02
N GLY A 116 -0.79 4.97 -0.85
CA GLY A 116 -0.28 4.06 -1.85
C GLY A 116 1.11 3.53 -1.50
N ASN A 117 1.79 2.98 -2.52
CA ASN A 117 3.17 2.54 -2.40
C ASN A 117 3.91 2.70 -3.72
N ILE A 118 5.22 2.82 -3.63
CA ILE A 118 6.15 2.81 -4.76
C ILE A 118 7.09 1.63 -4.57
N SER A 119 7.29 0.83 -5.62
CA SER A 119 8.15 -0.37 -5.58
C SER A 119 9.16 -0.38 -6.72
N THR A 120 10.18 -1.22 -6.59
CA THR A 120 11.17 -1.44 -7.67
C THR A 120 10.54 -1.96 -8.96
N THR A 121 9.35 -2.56 -8.90
CA THR A 121 8.59 -2.92 -10.11
C THR A 121 8.06 -1.68 -10.81
N ASP A 122 7.62 -0.67 -10.07
CA ASP A 122 7.05 0.57 -10.60
C ASP A 122 8.14 1.47 -11.20
N VAL A 123 9.37 1.40 -10.67
CA VAL A 123 10.56 2.08 -11.24
C VAL A 123 10.80 1.67 -12.70
N LYS A 124 10.31 0.52 -13.15
CA LYS A 124 10.38 0.14 -14.58
C LYS A 124 9.66 1.12 -15.50
N LEU A 125 8.65 1.83 -15.01
CA LEU A 125 7.96 2.89 -15.75
C LEU A 125 8.88 4.10 -16.01
N LEU A 126 9.97 4.21 -15.26
CA LEU A 126 10.97 5.29 -15.37
C LEU A 126 12.14 4.95 -16.30
N THR A 127 12.11 3.80 -16.98
CA THR A 127 13.23 3.30 -17.79
C THR A 127 13.36 3.95 -19.16
N ARG A 128 12.39 4.77 -19.56
CA ARG A 128 12.40 5.50 -20.84
C ARG A 128 12.77 6.96 -20.60
N SER A 129 13.59 7.55 -21.45
CA SER A 129 13.98 8.97 -21.31
C SER A 129 12.79 9.94 -21.27
N SER A 130 11.66 9.58 -21.90
CA SER A 130 10.40 10.33 -21.87
C SER A 130 9.76 10.43 -20.47
N SER A 131 10.15 9.55 -19.54
CA SER A 131 9.60 9.49 -18.18
C SER A 131 10.45 10.26 -17.16
N LEU A 132 11.59 10.84 -17.56
CA LEU A 132 12.45 11.63 -16.67
C LEU A 132 11.72 12.80 -15.98
N PRO A 133 10.78 13.53 -16.62
CA PRO A 133 10.02 14.57 -15.92
C PRO A 133 9.27 14.06 -14.67
N LEU A 134 8.86 12.78 -14.66
CA LEU A 134 8.16 12.17 -13.52
C LEU A 134 9.00 12.16 -12.24
N LEU A 135 10.34 12.24 -12.34
CA LEU A 135 11.23 12.31 -11.18
C LEU A 135 11.05 13.60 -10.36
N GLN A 136 10.57 14.66 -11.02
CA GLN A 136 10.30 15.97 -10.39
C GLN A 136 8.83 16.10 -9.96
N ASN A 137 7.93 15.24 -10.47
CA ASN A 137 6.56 15.18 -10.01
C ASN A 137 6.46 14.55 -8.62
N THR A 138 5.30 14.75 -7.98
CA THR A 138 5.02 14.22 -6.66
C THR A 138 4.84 12.70 -6.67
N CYS A 139 5.07 12.06 -5.52
CA CYS A 139 4.81 10.63 -5.33
C CYS A 139 3.34 10.28 -5.60
N THR A 140 2.41 11.14 -5.18
CA THR A 140 0.97 11.04 -5.47
C THR A 140 0.69 10.99 -6.98
N HIS A 141 1.32 11.87 -7.75
CA HIS A 141 1.18 11.86 -9.21
C HIS A 141 1.73 10.57 -9.82
N PHE A 142 2.89 10.10 -9.36
CA PHE A 142 3.47 8.85 -9.84
C PHE A 142 2.58 7.64 -9.52
N ILE A 143 1.93 7.63 -8.35
CA ILE A 143 0.92 6.61 -8.01
C ILE A 143 -0.23 6.62 -9.02
N SER A 144 -0.76 7.79 -9.39
CA SER A 144 -1.78 7.88 -10.45
C SER A 144 -1.29 7.27 -11.77
N VAL A 145 -0.06 7.56 -12.18
CA VAL A 145 0.53 6.99 -13.40
C VAL A 145 0.63 5.46 -13.33
N ILE A 146 1.05 4.90 -12.18
CA ILE A 146 1.10 3.46 -11.96
C ILE A 146 -0.28 2.83 -12.16
N LEU A 147 -1.30 3.42 -11.52
CA LEU A 147 -2.66 2.91 -11.55
C LEU A 147 -3.27 2.99 -12.95
N SER A 148 -3.11 4.11 -13.64
CA SER A 148 -3.57 4.27 -15.03
C SER A 148 -2.88 3.28 -15.98
N THR A 149 -1.57 3.07 -15.81
CA THR A 149 -0.81 2.14 -16.64
C THR A 149 -1.28 0.69 -16.42
N ARG A 150 -1.51 0.29 -15.17
CA ARG A 150 -2.03 -1.05 -14.84
C ARG A 150 -3.44 -1.25 -15.35
N GLY A 151 -4.35 -0.28 -15.14
CA GLY A 151 -5.71 -0.33 -15.66
C GLY A 151 -5.75 -0.49 -17.18
N LEU A 152 -4.84 0.17 -17.90
CA LEU A 152 -4.72 0.05 -19.35
C LEU A 152 -4.22 -1.34 -19.81
N ILE A 153 -3.23 -1.91 -19.10
CA ILE A 153 -2.58 -3.17 -19.49
C ILE A 153 -3.42 -4.39 -19.06
N GLU A 154 -3.99 -4.34 -17.85
CA GLU A 154 -4.64 -5.49 -17.21
C GLU A 154 -6.16 -5.48 -17.39
N GLY A 155 -6.74 -4.40 -17.92
CA GLY A 155 -8.18 -4.27 -18.17
C GLY A 155 -9.03 -4.29 -16.89
N GLN A 156 -8.39 -4.07 -15.74
CA GLN A 156 -9.02 -4.11 -14.41
C GLN A 156 -8.92 -2.73 -13.77
N ASP A 157 -10.06 -2.10 -13.53
CA ASP A 157 -10.16 -0.85 -12.76
C ASP A 157 -10.15 -1.13 -11.23
N SER A 158 -9.30 -2.08 -10.83
CA SER A 158 -9.22 -2.57 -9.45
C SER A 158 -7.97 -2.03 -8.77
N PHE A 159 -8.17 -1.35 -7.63
CA PHE A 159 -7.10 -0.83 -6.80
C PHE A 159 -6.63 -1.93 -5.85
N PRO A 160 -5.41 -2.46 -6.00
CA PRO A 160 -4.91 -3.44 -5.05
C PRO A 160 -4.80 -2.80 -3.65
N VAL A 161 -5.53 -3.38 -2.70
CA VAL A 161 -5.53 -2.94 -1.31
C VAL A 161 -4.32 -3.54 -0.61
N PHE A 162 -3.23 -2.77 -0.51
CA PHE A 162 -1.95 -3.22 0.07
C PHE A 162 -1.85 -3.07 1.59
N HIS A 163 -2.97 -3.09 2.31
CA HIS A 163 -2.96 -2.97 3.77
C HIS A 163 -3.74 -4.08 4.48
N VAL A 164 -3.40 -4.31 5.75
CA VAL A 164 -4.08 -5.18 6.72
C VAL A 164 -4.16 -4.48 8.07
N ASN A 165 -4.99 -4.97 8.97
CA ASN A 165 -5.13 -4.41 10.32
C ASN A 165 -4.44 -5.32 11.34
N PRO A 166 -4.04 -4.81 12.53
CA PRO A 166 -3.43 -5.65 13.58
C PRO A 166 -4.29 -6.85 14.01
N SER A 167 -5.62 -6.73 13.90
CA SER A 167 -6.59 -7.79 14.18
C SER A 167 -6.87 -8.73 13.00
N SER A 168 -6.32 -8.46 11.82
CA SER A 168 -6.44 -9.37 10.67
C SER A 168 -5.77 -10.70 10.98
N THR A 169 -6.34 -11.79 10.46
CA THR A 169 -5.73 -13.11 10.61
C THR A 169 -4.51 -13.27 9.71
N LEU A 170 -3.62 -14.20 10.08
CA LEU A 170 -2.52 -14.61 9.22
C LEU A 170 -3.04 -15.15 7.88
N ALA A 171 -4.12 -15.93 7.89
CA ALA A 171 -4.77 -16.44 6.68
C ALA A 171 -5.12 -15.32 5.70
N HIS A 172 -5.83 -14.29 6.18
CA HIS A 172 -6.22 -13.14 5.37
C HIS A 172 -5.01 -12.40 4.80
N THR A 173 -3.97 -12.25 5.61
CA THR A 173 -2.73 -11.56 5.24
C THR A 173 -1.97 -12.34 4.14
N VAL A 174 -1.82 -13.66 4.29
CA VAL A 174 -1.15 -14.52 3.30
C VAL A 174 -1.98 -14.61 2.02
N ALA A 175 -3.30 -14.79 2.13
CA ALA A 175 -4.19 -14.78 0.98
C ALA A 175 -4.05 -13.48 0.16
N LYS A 176 -4.06 -12.33 0.84
CA LYS A 176 -3.88 -11.01 0.21
C LYS A 176 -2.50 -10.85 -0.42
N LEU A 177 -1.41 -11.30 0.23
CA LEU A 177 -0.06 -11.33 -0.36
C LEU A 177 -0.02 -12.14 -1.65
N VAL A 178 -0.59 -13.35 -1.64
CA VAL A 178 -0.61 -14.26 -2.79
C VAL A 178 -1.47 -13.70 -3.93
N ALA A 179 -2.68 -13.24 -3.63
CA ALA A 179 -3.62 -12.72 -4.62
C ALA A 179 -3.11 -11.43 -5.31
N THR A 180 -2.51 -10.52 -4.54
CA THR A 180 -1.97 -9.26 -5.07
C THR A 180 -0.53 -9.38 -5.59
N ARG A 181 0.09 -10.56 -5.45
CA ARG A 181 1.51 -10.80 -5.76
C ARG A 181 2.45 -9.82 -5.05
N SER A 182 2.07 -9.38 -3.86
CA SER A 182 2.82 -8.40 -3.08
C SER A 182 3.94 -9.06 -2.29
N HIS A 183 5.03 -8.34 -2.07
CA HIS A 183 6.12 -8.78 -1.18
C HIS A 183 5.92 -8.36 0.28
N ARG A 184 5.05 -7.37 0.51
CA ARG A 184 4.69 -6.87 1.83
C ARG A 184 3.31 -6.24 1.80
N LEU A 185 2.70 -6.15 2.97
CA LEU A 185 1.47 -5.40 3.23
C LEU A 185 1.73 -4.41 4.36
N TRP A 186 1.13 -3.24 4.25
CA TRP A 186 1.19 -2.21 5.28
C TRP A 186 0.19 -2.53 6.37
N VAL A 187 0.61 -2.50 7.63
CA VAL A 187 -0.30 -2.62 8.75
C VAL A 187 -0.82 -1.22 9.06
N THR A 188 -2.14 -1.06 9.03
CA THR A 188 -2.81 0.20 9.30
C THR A 188 -3.79 0.05 10.45
N ASP A 189 -3.85 1.06 11.31
CA ASP A 189 -4.96 1.21 12.24
C ASP A 189 -6.18 1.69 11.43
N PRO A 190 -7.30 0.96 11.42
CA PRO A 190 -8.48 1.42 10.74
C PRO A 190 -8.92 2.76 11.35
N LEU A 191 -9.21 3.73 10.49
CA LEU A 191 -9.87 4.96 10.92
C LEU A 191 -11.15 4.57 11.65
N SER A 192 -11.32 5.01 12.90
CA SER A 192 -12.59 4.83 13.60
C SER A 192 -13.70 5.34 12.66
N PRO A 193 -14.76 4.56 12.39
CA PRO A 193 -15.81 5.01 11.50
C PRO A 193 -16.49 6.21 12.14
N GLN A 194 -16.06 7.42 11.79
CA GLN A 194 -16.86 8.61 12.00
C GLN A 194 -18.00 8.51 11.00
N SER A 195 -19.13 8.00 11.49
CA SER A 195 -20.47 8.00 10.91
C SER A 195 -20.52 8.38 9.43
N SER A 196 -20.50 7.38 8.55
CA SER A 196 -20.91 7.51 7.15
C SER A 196 -22.43 7.69 7.07
N GLY A 197 -22.97 8.74 7.69
CA GLY A 197 -24.28 9.26 7.36
C GLY A 197 -24.11 10.38 6.33
N PRO A 198 -24.92 10.45 5.25
CA PRO A 198 -24.99 11.67 4.45
C PRO A 198 -25.40 12.82 5.37
N PRO A 199 -24.87 14.05 5.18
CA PRO A 199 -25.31 15.19 5.98
C PRO A 199 -26.79 15.45 5.67
N THR A 200 -27.67 15.07 6.59
CA THR A 200 -29.05 15.58 6.59
C THR A 200 -28.96 17.07 6.92
N PRO A 201 -29.53 17.96 6.09
CA PRO A 201 -29.57 19.37 6.44
C PRO A 201 -30.44 19.52 7.69
N SER A 202 -29.86 20.04 8.77
CA SER A 202 -30.60 20.36 9.99
C SER A 202 -31.59 21.48 9.66
N ALA A 203 -32.87 21.11 9.49
CA ALA A 203 -33.96 22.05 9.48
C ALA A 203 -33.99 22.74 10.85
N SER A 204 -33.60 24.02 10.87
CA SER A 204 -33.70 24.87 12.05
C SER A 204 -35.19 25.20 12.25
N THR A 205 -35.87 24.47 13.12
CA THR A 205 -37.22 24.86 13.56
C THR A 205 -37.09 26.07 14.48
N VAL A 206 -37.43 27.24 13.95
CA VAL A 206 -37.63 28.48 14.70
C VAL A 206 -38.79 28.25 15.69
N HIS A 207 -38.49 28.15 16.98
CA HIS A 207 -39.50 28.12 18.03
C HIS A 207 -39.85 29.55 18.44
N VAL A 208 -41.04 30.02 18.04
CA VAL A 208 -41.65 31.27 18.52
C VAL A 208 -42.42 30.97 19.81
N PRO A 209 -42.14 31.59 20.97
CA PRO A 209 -42.94 31.40 22.16
C PRO A 209 -44.12 32.38 22.20
N LEU A 210 -45.34 31.87 22.42
CA LEU A 210 -46.51 32.69 22.74
C LEU A 210 -47.13 32.23 24.07
N ALA A 211 -47.51 33.22 24.88
CA ALA A 211 -47.77 33.18 26.31
C ALA A 211 -49.05 32.44 26.74
N THR A 212 -49.02 31.96 27.99
CA THR A 212 -50.14 31.46 28.82
C THR A 212 -51.10 32.57 29.26
N PRO A 213 -52.35 32.21 29.65
CA PRO A 213 -52.71 32.43 31.05
C PRO A 213 -53.58 31.34 31.73
N ASN A 214 -53.42 31.31 33.07
CA ASN A 214 -54.07 30.59 34.18
C ASN A 214 -55.56 30.16 34.06
N SER A 215 -55.94 29.06 34.74
CA SER A 215 -56.64 29.07 36.07
C SER A 215 -57.25 27.70 36.49
N GLY A 216 -56.87 27.20 37.69
CA GLY A 216 -57.79 26.64 38.71
C GLY A 216 -58.28 25.16 38.63
N PRO A 217 -58.68 24.54 39.77
CA PRO A 217 -58.29 23.15 40.12
C PRO A 217 -59.45 22.16 40.44
N THR A 218 -59.19 20.84 40.40
CA THR A 218 -59.75 19.79 41.31
C THR A 218 -59.20 18.37 41.04
N LEU A 219 -59.02 17.57 42.11
CA LEU A 219 -58.63 16.14 42.20
C LEU A 219 -59.89 15.22 42.29
N PRO A 220 -59.81 13.89 42.54
CA PRO A 220 -59.08 12.81 41.86
C PRO A 220 -60.01 11.59 41.53
N ASN A 221 -59.69 10.70 40.57
CA ASN A 221 -60.00 9.26 40.74
C ASN A 221 -59.37 8.30 39.70
N THR A 222 -58.94 7.15 40.23
CA THR A 222 -58.77 5.78 39.71
C THR A 222 -59.14 5.44 38.25
N ALA A 223 -58.26 4.73 37.54
CA ALA A 223 -58.40 3.28 37.23
C ALA A 223 -57.47 2.81 36.09
N VAL A 224 -57.03 1.56 36.22
CA VAL A 224 -56.13 0.78 35.37
C VAL A 224 -56.87 0.20 34.15
N SER A 225 -56.28 0.23 32.94
CA SER A 225 -56.42 -0.82 31.88
C SER A 225 -55.43 -0.64 30.70
N PRO A 226 -55.01 -1.74 30.02
CA PRO A 226 -53.96 -1.77 28.98
C PRO A 226 -54.53 -1.64 27.53
N PRO A 227 -53.70 -1.68 26.45
CA PRO A 227 -53.91 -0.89 25.23
C PRO A 227 -54.72 -1.61 24.13
N PRO A 228 -55.23 -0.87 23.12
CA PRO A 228 -55.57 -1.44 21.83
C PRO A 228 -54.57 -1.02 20.73
N SER A 229 -54.07 -1.99 19.97
CA SER A 229 -53.47 -1.80 18.65
C SER A 229 -54.51 -1.27 17.65
N PRO A 230 -54.12 -0.48 16.64
CA PRO A 230 -54.91 -0.36 15.42
C PRO A 230 -54.22 -0.98 14.19
N LEU A 231 -55.08 -1.62 13.38
CA LEU A 231 -54.92 -2.19 12.05
C LEU A 231 -54.66 -1.13 10.94
N PRO A 232 -54.29 -1.58 9.71
CA PRO A 232 -53.93 -0.72 8.57
C PRO A 232 -55.17 -0.28 7.76
N PRO A 233 -55.04 0.75 6.89
CA PRO A 233 -55.22 0.54 5.43
C PRO A 233 -54.38 1.59 4.61
N ALA A 234 -54.31 1.71 3.28
CA ALA A 234 -55.02 1.17 2.13
C ALA A 234 -54.13 1.33 0.86
N THR A 235 -54.59 0.70 -0.22
CA THR A 235 -54.05 0.52 -1.57
C THR A 235 -54.11 1.72 -2.55
N THR A 236 -53.47 1.52 -3.72
CA THR A 236 -53.48 2.22 -5.03
C THR A 236 -52.40 3.30 -5.22
N THR A 237 -51.56 3.32 -6.27
CA THR A 237 -51.79 3.03 -7.70
C THR A 237 -50.47 2.62 -8.40
N VAL A 238 -50.56 1.71 -9.37
CA VAL A 238 -49.47 1.24 -10.25
C VAL A 238 -49.29 2.18 -11.45
N GLN A 239 -48.05 2.60 -11.76
CA GLN A 239 -47.70 3.28 -13.02
C GLN A 239 -46.48 2.59 -13.66
N LEU A 240 -46.61 2.29 -14.96
CA LEU A 240 -45.65 1.56 -15.80
C LEU A 240 -44.36 2.36 -16.11
N PRO A 241 -43.26 1.68 -16.50
CA PRO A 241 -41.98 2.31 -16.78
C PRO A 241 -41.88 2.86 -18.22
N ASP A 242 -41.41 4.10 -18.34
CA ASP A 242 -41.18 4.76 -19.63
C ASP A 242 -39.77 4.47 -20.16
N HIS A 243 -39.68 4.16 -21.45
CA HIS A 243 -38.45 3.83 -22.16
C HIS A 243 -37.62 5.10 -22.44
N ALA A 244 -36.36 5.14 -21.98
CA ALA A 244 -35.39 6.15 -22.41
C ALA A 244 -34.21 5.49 -23.15
N MET A 245 -33.94 6.00 -24.36
CA MET A 245 -32.87 5.57 -25.28
C MET A 245 -31.44 5.87 -24.77
N PRO A 246 -30.42 5.13 -25.27
CA PRO A 246 -29.02 5.34 -24.90
C PRO A 246 -28.41 6.59 -25.55
N HIS A 247 -27.68 7.36 -24.76
CA HIS A 247 -26.92 8.53 -25.18
C HIS A 247 -25.55 8.12 -25.73
N LEU A 248 -25.24 8.60 -26.93
CA LEU A 248 -23.95 8.44 -27.62
C LEU A 248 -22.94 9.51 -27.11
N PRO A 249 -21.62 9.23 -27.01
CA PRO A 249 -20.65 10.23 -26.57
C PRO A 249 -20.32 11.25 -27.67
N THR A 250 -20.32 12.53 -27.28
CA THR A 250 -19.97 13.70 -28.11
C THR A 250 -18.46 13.77 -28.38
N LEU A 251 -18.07 14.06 -29.64
CA LEU A 251 -16.67 14.31 -30.05
C LEU A 251 -16.09 15.59 -29.39
N PRO A 252 -14.77 15.68 -29.15
CA PRO A 252 -14.13 16.91 -28.67
C PRO A 252 -13.92 17.91 -29.82
N GLN A 253 -14.35 19.16 -29.62
CA GLN A 253 -14.06 20.28 -30.52
C GLN A 253 -12.65 20.87 -30.28
N PRO A 254 -11.99 21.43 -31.31
CA PRO A 254 -10.66 22.03 -31.18
C PRO A 254 -10.74 23.46 -30.62
N PHE A 255 -9.97 23.73 -29.57
CA PHE A 255 -9.77 25.09 -29.07
C PHE A 255 -8.82 25.86 -29.99
N THR A 256 -9.36 26.88 -30.66
CA THR A 256 -8.60 27.97 -31.27
C THR A 256 -8.39 29.08 -30.23
N GLY A 257 -7.14 29.50 -30.04
CA GLY A 257 -6.78 30.60 -29.15
C GLY A 257 -5.49 31.25 -29.61
N ASN A 258 -5.60 32.29 -30.43
CA ASN A 258 -4.51 33.20 -30.80
C ASN A 258 -4.23 34.18 -29.64
N GLY A 259 -2.95 34.37 -29.29
CA GLY A 259 -2.44 35.46 -28.44
C GLY A 259 -0.90 35.53 -28.50
N PRO A 260 -0.27 36.72 -28.50
CA PRO A 260 0.95 36.98 -29.26
C PRO A 260 2.28 36.61 -28.56
N LEU A 261 3.29 36.43 -29.40
CA LEU A 261 4.68 36.10 -29.11
C LEU A 261 5.40 37.19 -28.29
N SER A 262 6.18 36.78 -27.30
CA SER A 262 7.24 37.58 -26.65
C SER A 262 8.33 36.65 -26.12
N HIS A 263 9.57 37.09 -26.23
CA HIS A 263 10.80 36.30 -26.29
C HIS A 263 11.39 35.84 -24.93
N SER A 264 12.10 34.69 -25.00
CA SER A 264 13.33 34.31 -24.31
C SER A 264 13.33 34.00 -22.80
N GLY A 265 13.67 32.74 -22.48
CA GLY A 265 14.24 32.35 -21.18
C GLY A 265 13.78 30.98 -20.67
N GLY A 266 14.61 29.95 -20.89
CA GLY A 266 14.61 28.68 -20.13
C GLY A 266 13.34 27.84 -20.17
N ILE A 267 13.33 26.77 -20.98
CA ILE A 267 12.25 25.77 -20.97
C ILE A 267 12.39 24.92 -19.70
N THR A 268 11.83 25.39 -18.59
CA THR A 268 11.39 24.50 -17.52
C THR A 268 10.13 23.79 -18.01
N PRO A 269 10.07 22.44 -18.00
CA PRO A 269 8.82 21.76 -18.33
C PRO A 269 7.72 22.23 -17.37
N PRO A 270 6.48 22.46 -17.85
CA PRO A 270 5.39 22.84 -16.97
C PRO A 270 5.18 21.72 -15.94
N LEU A 271 5.25 22.06 -14.65
CA LEU A 271 4.86 21.14 -13.58
C LEU A 271 3.42 20.68 -13.86
N ALA A 272 3.23 19.36 -13.95
CA ALA A 272 1.90 18.79 -14.09
C ALA A 272 1.01 19.25 -12.91
N PRO A 273 -0.30 19.48 -13.13
CA PRO A 273 -1.21 19.87 -12.05
C PRO A 273 -1.14 18.86 -10.90
N SER A 274 -0.96 19.36 -9.66
CA SER A 274 -0.85 18.54 -8.47
C SER A 274 -2.20 17.87 -8.16
N ILE A 275 -2.24 16.55 -8.22
CA ILE A 275 -3.39 15.74 -7.83
C ILE A 275 -3.41 15.68 -6.30
N PRO A 276 -4.47 16.15 -5.59
CA PRO A 276 -4.52 16.06 -4.14
C PRO A 276 -4.66 14.59 -3.70
N ALA A 277 -3.98 14.20 -2.63
CA ALA A 277 -4.00 12.82 -2.12
C ALA A 277 -5.43 12.28 -1.86
N SER A 278 -6.37 13.15 -1.48
CA SER A 278 -7.79 12.81 -1.27
C SER A 278 -8.54 12.40 -2.53
N SER A 279 -8.01 12.72 -3.72
CA SER A 279 -8.59 12.37 -5.02
C SER A 279 -8.04 11.06 -5.60
N LEU A 280 -7.01 10.46 -4.98
CA LEU A 280 -6.56 9.13 -5.35
C LEU A 280 -7.64 8.10 -4.96
N PRO A 281 -8.11 7.27 -5.90
CA PRO A 281 -9.03 6.20 -5.53
C PRO A 281 -8.33 5.22 -4.59
N GLY A 282 -9.03 4.80 -3.54
CA GLY A 282 -8.46 3.99 -2.47
C GLY A 282 -7.76 4.77 -1.34
N ALA A 283 -7.53 6.08 -1.46
CA ALA A 283 -6.92 6.88 -0.39
C ALA A 283 -7.75 6.93 0.91
N ARG A 284 -9.07 6.69 0.82
CA ARG A 284 -9.97 6.57 1.98
C ARG A 284 -10.09 5.14 2.52
N LEU A 285 -9.52 4.15 1.83
CA LEU A 285 -9.67 2.74 2.20
C LEU A 285 -8.63 2.31 3.23
N SER A 286 -7.46 2.97 3.27
CA SER A 286 -6.42 2.71 4.27
C SER A 286 -6.48 3.69 5.43
N GLY A 287 -6.15 3.20 6.63
CA GLY A 287 -6.00 4.03 7.81
C GLY A 287 -4.55 4.45 8.08
N ARG A 288 -4.29 4.85 9.32
CA ARG A 288 -2.99 5.34 9.78
C ARG A 288 -1.96 4.22 9.77
N LEU A 289 -0.79 4.46 9.18
CA LEU A 289 0.31 3.49 9.14
C LEU A 289 0.83 3.17 10.55
N VAL A 290 0.90 1.87 10.89
CA VAL A 290 1.43 1.39 12.19
C VAL A 290 2.46 0.28 12.08
N GLY A 291 2.62 -0.30 10.89
CA GLY A 291 3.63 -1.33 10.69
C GLY A 291 3.69 -1.87 9.26
N VAL A 292 4.47 -2.93 9.09
CA VAL A 292 4.61 -3.66 7.83
C VAL A 292 4.79 -5.15 8.11
N VAL A 293 4.12 -5.99 7.33
CA VAL A 293 4.33 -7.45 7.30
C VAL A 293 4.87 -7.83 5.93
N SER A 294 5.97 -8.57 5.89
CA SER A 294 6.64 -9.00 4.66
C SER A 294 6.66 -10.51 4.49
N LEU A 295 6.94 -11.00 3.28
CA LEU A 295 7.16 -12.42 3.02
C LEU A 295 8.26 -13.03 3.92
N THR A 296 9.27 -12.24 4.29
CA THR A 296 10.32 -12.68 5.22
C THR A 296 9.75 -12.92 6.62
N ASP A 297 8.86 -12.05 7.11
CA ASP A 297 8.23 -12.24 8.42
C ASP A 297 7.38 -13.50 8.45
N ILE A 298 6.61 -13.74 7.39
CA ILE A 298 5.76 -14.93 7.21
C ILE A 298 6.62 -16.20 7.23
N LEU A 299 7.70 -16.24 6.43
CA LEU A 299 8.57 -17.41 6.34
C LEU A 299 9.36 -17.63 7.63
N ASN A 300 9.77 -16.57 8.32
CA ASN A 300 10.42 -16.68 9.61
C ASN A 300 9.46 -17.22 10.68
N LEU A 301 8.20 -16.78 10.68
CA LEU A 301 7.15 -17.33 11.54
C LEU A 301 6.94 -18.83 11.26
N HIS A 302 6.79 -19.22 9.99
CA HIS A 302 6.63 -20.63 9.61
C HIS A 302 7.83 -21.47 10.07
N ALA A 303 9.06 -20.98 9.87
CA ALA A 303 10.27 -21.64 10.32
C ALA A 303 10.26 -21.89 11.84
N ARG A 304 9.93 -20.88 12.65
CA ARG A 304 9.84 -21.02 14.11
C ARG A 304 8.76 -22.02 14.54
N ALA A 305 7.60 -22.01 13.87
CA ALA A 305 6.53 -22.95 14.16
C ALA A 305 6.89 -24.40 13.81
N THR A 306 7.81 -24.62 12.87
CA THR A 306 8.34 -25.95 12.55
C THR A 306 9.61 -26.31 13.33
N GLY A 307 9.93 -25.57 14.40
CA GLY A 307 11.06 -25.85 15.30
C GLY A 307 12.42 -25.34 14.81
N LEU A 308 12.48 -24.59 13.71
CA LEU A 308 13.71 -23.94 13.27
C LEU A 308 13.97 -22.65 14.06
N SER A 309 15.22 -22.21 14.08
CA SER A 309 15.64 -20.96 14.73
C SER A 309 16.31 -20.01 13.72
N PRO A 310 15.56 -19.47 12.74
CA PRO A 310 16.12 -18.52 11.77
C PRO A 310 16.54 -17.22 12.47
N ALA A 311 17.50 -16.51 11.86
CA ALA A 311 17.91 -15.18 12.32
C ALA A 311 16.74 -14.19 12.38
N ASP A 312 16.81 -13.19 13.27
CA ASP A 312 15.76 -12.18 13.42
C ASP A 312 15.61 -11.35 12.11
N PRO A 313 14.40 -11.28 11.51
CA PRO A 313 14.16 -10.43 10.35
C PRO A 313 14.50 -8.96 10.58
N ALA A 314 14.32 -8.45 11.81
CA ALA A 314 14.66 -7.06 12.15
C ALA A 314 16.17 -6.82 12.07
N GLU A 315 16.98 -7.77 12.52
CA GLU A 315 18.43 -7.72 12.40
C GLU A 315 18.87 -7.82 10.93
N SER A 316 18.26 -8.71 10.14
CA SER A 316 18.52 -8.83 8.69
C SER A 316 18.23 -7.53 7.94
N ARG A 317 17.17 -6.80 8.32
CA ARG A 317 16.88 -5.45 7.79
C ARG A 317 17.90 -4.42 8.26
N ARG A 318 18.24 -4.41 9.56
CA ARG A 318 19.22 -3.47 10.12
C ARG A 318 20.58 -3.65 9.46
N ARG A 319 21.03 -4.89 9.27
CA ARG A 319 22.30 -5.19 8.59
C ARG A 319 22.30 -4.63 7.16
N ARG A 320 21.21 -4.81 6.41
CA ARG A 320 21.04 -4.22 5.07
C ARG A 320 21.10 -2.69 5.09
N ARG A 321 20.41 -2.03 6.02
CA ARG A 321 20.46 -0.57 6.19
C ARG A 321 21.86 -0.07 6.56
N SER A 322 22.54 -0.77 7.49
CA SER A 322 23.87 -0.42 7.99
C SER A 322 24.96 -0.56 6.91
N SER A 323 24.77 -1.50 5.98
CA SER A 323 25.66 -1.69 4.82
C SER A 323 25.47 -0.62 3.74
N SER A 324 24.36 0.11 3.73
CA SER A 324 24.13 1.23 2.81
C SER A 324 24.70 2.55 3.34
N SER A 325 24.74 2.76 4.66
CA SER A 325 25.30 3.97 5.27
C SER A 325 26.84 4.03 5.25
N SER A 326 27.53 2.89 5.10
CA SER A 326 29.00 2.85 4.93
C SER A 326 29.49 3.33 3.56
N MET A 327 28.57 3.62 2.63
CA MET A 327 28.84 4.20 1.32
C MET A 327 28.40 5.67 1.20
N GLN A 328 28.39 6.42 2.31
CA GLN A 328 28.52 7.87 2.19
C GLN A 328 29.85 8.16 1.49
N PHE A 329 29.75 8.55 0.22
CA PHE A 329 30.85 9.03 -0.61
C PHE A 329 31.83 9.82 0.24
N ARG A 330 33.09 9.36 0.29
CA ARG A 330 34.21 10.26 0.58
C ARG A 330 34.03 11.45 -0.34
N ARG A 331 33.69 12.59 0.25
CA ARG A 331 33.53 13.89 -0.40
C ARG A 331 34.79 14.10 -1.23
N SER A 332 34.71 13.88 -2.54
CA SER A 332 35.83 14.06 -3.45
C SER A 332 36.04 15.56 -3.61
N GLY A 333 36.74 16.15 -2.64
CA GLY A 333 37.17 17.55 -2.63
C GLY A 333 38.70 17.70 -2.66
N GLU A 334 39.44 16.60 -2.74
CA GLU A 334 40.90 16.63 -2.58
C GLU A 334 41.68 15.87 -3.68
N ALA A 335 41.00 15.33 -4.70
CA ALA A 335 41.67 14.76 -5.87
C ALA A 335 41.98 15.80 -6.98
N GLY A 336 41.55 17.06 -6.81
CA GLY A 336 41.73 18.14 -7.78
C GLY A 336 42.95 19.05 -7.57
N ARG A 337 43.72 18.86 -6.48
CA ARG A 337 44.83 19.77 -6.11
C ARG A 337 46.22 19.25 -6.46
N GLU A 338 46.37 17.96 -6.77
CA GLU A 338 47.67 17.39 -7.12
C GLU A 338 47.96 17.33 -8.63
N MET A 339 46.98 17.56 -9.52
CA MET A 339 47.21 17.57 -10.97
C MET A 339 47.63 18.93 -11.54
N PHE A 340 47.52 20.03 -10.77
CA PHE A 340 47.90 21.38 -11.21
C PHE A 340 49.21 21.92 -10.60
N SER A 341 49.91 21.16 -9.75
CA SER A 341 51.22 21.58 -9.19
C SER A 341 52.44 20.94 -9.89
N ARG A 342 52.24 20.24 -11.02
CA ARG A 342 53.33 19.58 -11.77
C ARG A 342 53.47 20.02 -13.24
N GLY A 343 52.93 21.18 -13.59
CA GLY A 343 52.96 21.71 -14.97
C GLY A 343 53.46 23.14 -15.09
N GLY A 344 54.50 23.52 -14.34
CA GLY A 344 55.12 24.84 -14.43
C GLY A 344 56.65 24.76 -14.49
N MET A 345 57.16 24.52 -15.69
CA MET A 345 58.48 24.97 -16.15
C MET A 345 58.23 25.87 -17.36
#